data_AF-A0ABD1W9C7-F1
#
_entry.id   AF-A0ABD1W9C7-F1
#
_cell.length_a   1.000
_cell.length_b   1.000
_cell.length_c   1.000
_cell.angle_alpha   90.00
_cell.angle_beta   90.00
_cell.angle_gamma   90.00
#
_symmetry.space_group_name_H-M   'P 1'
#
loop_
_entity.id
_entity.type
_entity.pdbx_description
1 polymer ?
#
loop_
_entity_poly.entity_id
_entity_poly.type
_entity_poly.pdbx_seq_one_letter_code
_entity_poly.pdbx_strand_id
1 'polypeptide(L)'
;MENIKWEISIMHRLNHLHIVKLFEVLATKTKIYFVMKFVKGGELFAEVVKSWFGEDLSHKYFQHLISTLSYCHSSNVYHRDLKPKNLLLDENGDLKVSDFKLCTVTKQIHPDGLLHKLCGTPAYVAPEILAKKATAVPKLMYGPSA
;
A
#
# COMPACT_ATOMS: atom_id res chain seq x y z
N MET A 1 18.59 -8.01 -2.09
CA MET A 1 17.71 -9.18 -2.30
C MET A 1 16.74 -9.41 -1.14
N GLU A 2 17.13 -9.15 0.11
CA GLU A 2 16.29 -9.44 1.28
C GLU A 2 14.94 -8.70 1.27
N ASN A 3 14.93 -7.41 0.93
CA ASN A 3 13.69 -6.63 0.75
C ASN A 3 12.76 -7.18 -0.35
N ILE A 4 13.33 -7.78 -1.41
CA ILE A 4 12.53 -8.33 -2.53
C ILE A 4 11.89 -9.65 -2.11
N LYS A 5 12.64 -10.54 -1.45
CA LYS A 5 12.09 -11.80 -0.90
C LYS A 5 10.96 -11.52 0.10
N TRP A 6 11.11 -10.44 0.87
CA TRP A 6 10.10 -9.97 1.80
C TRP A 6 8.83 -9.49 1.10
N GLU A 7 8.96 -8.62 0.09
CA GLU A 7 7.84 -8.15 -0.74
C GLU A 7 7.07 -9.32 -1.35
N ILE A 8 7.79 -10.29 -1.94
CA ILE A 8 7.20 -11.51 -2.51
C ILE A 8 6.39 -12.27 -1.46
N SER A 9 6.96 -12.49 -0.27
CA SER A 9 6.33 -13.21 0.83
C SER A 9 5.03 -12.52 1.31
N ILE A 10 5.05 -11.20 1.41
CA ILE A 10 3.84 -10.42 1.77
C ILE A 10 2.79 -10.56 0.67
N MET A 11 3.15 -10.31 -0.59
CA MET A 11 2.21 -10.35 -1.71
C MET A 11 1.59 -11.73 -1.93
N HIS A 12 2.33 -12.81 -1.65
CA HIS A 12 1.79 -14.19 -1.72
C HIS A 12 0.73 -14.46 -0.64
N ARG A 13 0.82 -13.80 0.51
CA ARG A 13 -0.09 -14.00 1.65
C ARG A 13 -1.34 -13.15 1.55
N LEU A 14 -1.28 -12.02 0.84
CA LEU A 14 -2.41 -11.11 0.70
C LEU A 14 -3.32 -11.56 -0.43
N ASN A 15 -4.57 -11.89 -0.09
CA ASN A 15 -5.61 -12.24 -1.05
C ASN A 15 -6.90 -11.50 -0.69
N HIS A 16 -7.08 -10.32 -1.29
CA HIS A 16 -8.23 -9.46 -1.09
C HIS A 16 -8.67 -8.87 -2.43
N LEU A 17 -9.99 -8.67 -2.62
CA LEU A 17 -10.59 -8.23 -3.89
C LEU A 17 -9.97 -6.92 -4.43
N HIS A 18 -9.59 -6.03 -3.53
CA HIS A 18 -9.04 -4.70 -3.82
C HIS A 18 -7.52 -4.61 -3.66
N ILE A 19 -6.80 -5.74 -3.73
CA ILE A 19 -5.33 -5.79 -3.79
C ILE A 19 -4.92 -6.34 -5.16
N VAL A 20 -3.89 -5.76 -5.78
CA VAL A 20 -3.33 -6.32 -7.02
C VAL A 20 -2.69 -7.67 -6.73
N LYS A 21 -3.25 -8.72 -7.32
CA LYS A 21 -2.81 -10.10 -7.11
C LYS A 21 -1.46 -10.36 -7.78
N LEU A 22 -0.52 -10.92 -7.02
CA LEU A 22 0.68 -11.58 -7.54
C LEU A 22 0.31 -13.02 -7.92
N PHE A 23 0.53 -13.40 -9.18
CA PHE A 23 0.33 -14.77 -9.65
C PHE A 23 1.60 -15.61 -9.44
N GLU A 24 2.74 -15.08 -9.87
CA GLU A 24 4.01 -15.81 -9.88
C GLU A 24 5.19 -14.85 -9.81
N VAL A 25 6.34 -15.37 -9.35
CA VAL A 25 7.63 -14.70 -9.44
C VAL A 25 8.59 -15.54 -10.27
N LEU A 26 9.13 -14.95 -11.33
CA LEU A 26 10.16 -15.56 -12.17
C LEU A 26 11.51 -14.93 -11.82
N ALA A 27 12.58 -15.73 -11.83
CA ALA A 27 13.92 -15.25 -11.56
C ALA A 27 14.92 -15.77 -12.60
N THR A 28 15.81 -14.89 -13.04
CA THR A 28 17.01 -15.23 -13.80
C THR A 28 18.25 -14.90 -12.96
N LYS A 29 19.44 -15.16 -13.50
CA LYS A 29 20.70 -14.80 -12.82
C LYS A 29 20.82 -13.32 -12.49
N THR A 30 20.14 -12.44 -13.23
CA THR A 30 20.31 -10.98 -13.12
C THR A 30 19.01 -10.21 -12.87
N LYS A 31 17.84 -10.84 -13.00
CA LYS A 31 16.54 -10.16 -12.94
C LYS A 31 15.50 -10.97 -12.18
N ILE A 32 14.58 -10.28 -11.55
CA ILE A 32 13.38 -10.84 -10.91
C ILE A 32 12.18 -10.19 -11.59
N TYR A 33 11.21 -11.00 -11.98
CA TYR A 33 9.98 -10.57 -12.65
C TYR A 33 8.78 -10.95 -11.79
N PHE A 34 7.87 -10.00 -11.63
CA PHE A 34 6.62 -10.19 -10.89
C PHE A 34 5.50 -10.33 -11.92
N VAL A 35 4.85 -11.49 -11.95
CA VAL A 35 3.69 -11.73 -12.81
C VAL A 35 2.45 -11.39 -12.00
N MET A 36 1.80 -10.26 -12.33
CA MET A 36 0.71 -9.70 -11.53
C MET A 36 -0.55 -9.51 -12.37
N LYS A 37 -1.71 -9.40 -11.72
CA LYS A 37 -2.97 -9.00 -12.38
C LYS A 37 -2.76 -7.66 -13.07
N PHE A 38 -2.99 -7.63 -14.37
CA PHE A 38 -3.05 -6.40 -15.14
C PHE A 38 -4.33 -5.64 -14.77
N VAL A 39 -4.17 -4.37 -14.42
CA VAL A 39 -5.24 -3.47 -13.97
C VAL A 39 -5.43 -2.40 -15.05
N LYS A 40 -6.50 -2.53 -15.84
CA LYS A 40 -6.65 -1.84 -17.14
C LYS A 40 -6.90 -0.33 -17.02
N GLY A 41 -7.56 0.12 -15.96
CA GLY A 41 -7.95 1.52 -15.76
C GLY A 41 -6.81 2.44 -15.28
N GLY A 42 -5.62 1.90 -15.00
CA GLY A 42 -4.44 2.69 -14.66
C GLY A 42 -4.53 3.34 -13.27
N GLU A 43 -3.75 4.43 -13.07
CA GLU A 43 -3.64 5.12 -11.79
C GLU A 43 -4.87 5.99 -11.48
N LEU A 44 -5.44 5.85 -10.28
CA LEU A 44 -6.52 6.71 -9.78
C LEU A 44 -6.17 8.20 -9.89
N PHE A 45 -4.91 8.54 -9.64
CA PHE A 45 -4.42 9.92 -9.73
C PHE A 45 -4.67 10.55 -11.11
N ALA A 46 -4.49 9.78 -12.19
CA ALA A 46 -4.70 10.28 -13.55
C ALA A 46 -6.17 10.67 -13.80
N GLU A 47 -7.11 10.02 -13.11
CA GLU A 47 -8.53 10.36 -13.18
C GLU A 47 -8.88 11.57 -12.30
N VAL A 48 -8.31 11.66 -11.09
CA VAL A 48 -8.52 12.80 -10.18
C VAL A 48 -8.04 14.13 -10.80
N VAL A 49 -6.93 14.11 -11.52
CA VAL A 49 -6.38 15.32 -12.17
C VAL A 49 -7.29 15.82 -13.30
N LYS A 50 -8.05 14.94 -13.95
CA LYS A 50 -8.97 15.32 -15.04
C LYS A 50 -10.25 15.96 -14.51
N SER A 51 -10.81 15.43 -13.43
CA SER A 51 -12.06 15.91 -12.86
C SER A 51 -12.23 15.48 -11.42
N TRP A 52 -12.93 16.32 -10.64
CA TRP A 52 -13.37 15.97 -9.30
C TRP A 52 -14.38 14.82 -9.34
N PHE A 53 -14.28 13.90 -8.39
CA PHE A 53 -15.27 12.86 -8.22
C PHE A 53 -16.47 13.36 -7.43
N GLY A 54 -17.66 12.88 -7.78
CA GLY A 54 -18.83 13.03 -6.93
C GLY A 54 -18.65 12.32 -5.59
N GLU A 55 -19.49 12.68 -4.62
CA GLU A 55 -19.45 12.13 -3.27
C GLU A 55 -19.62 10.60 -3.26
N ASP A 56 -20.58 10.07 -4.03
CA ASP A 56 -20.86 8.64 -4.09
C ASP A 56 -19.65 7.82 -4.56
N LEU A 57 -18.96 8.30 -5.60
CA LEU A 57 -17.78 7.62 -6.14
C LEU A 57 -16.60 7.70 -5.17
N SER A 58 -16.41 8.87 -4.56
CA SER A 58 -15.40 9.08 -3.51
C SER A 58 -15.63 8.14 -2.34
N HIS A 59 -16.88 8.05 -1.86
CA HIS A 59 -17.29 7.16 -0.78
C HIS A 59 -17.00 5.70 -1.12
N LYS A 60 -17.36 5.24 -2.34
CA LYS A 60 -17.04 3.88 -2.81
C LYS A 60 -15.52 3.60 -2.75
N TYR A 61 -14.68 4.52 -3.22
CA TYR A 61 -13.23 4.35 -3.16
C TYR A 61 -12.69 4.30 -1.73
N PHE A 62 -13.21 5.14 -0.84
CA PHE A 62 -12.85 5.08 0.58
C PHE A 62 -13.25 3.75 1.22
N GLN A 63 -14.43 3.21 0.91
CA GLN A 63 -14.86 1.90 1.40
C GLN A 63 -13.90 0.78 0.94
N HIS A 64 -13.55 0.75 -0.34
CA HIS A 64 -12.59 -0.23 -0.87
C HIS A 64 -11.22 -0.11 -0.20
N LEU A 65 -10.76 1.12 0.00
CA LEU A 65 -9.49 1.41 0.64
C LEU A 65 -9.50 0.95 2.11
N ILE A 66 -10.49 1.36 2.90
CA ILE A 66 -10.62 0.98 4.30
C ILE A 66 -10.72 -0.54 4.45
N SER A 67 -11.52 -1.21 3.62
CA SER A 67 -11.62 -2.67 3.59
C SER A 67 -10.25 -3.31 3.36
N THR A 68 -9.49 -2.81 2.38
CA THR A 68 -8.15 -3.30 2.05
C THR A 68 -7.17 -3.13 3.19
N LEU A 69 -7.14 -1.95 3.81
CA LEU A 69 -6.22 -1.64 4.90
C LEU A 69 -6.57 -2.45 6.15
N SER A 70 -7.86 -2.61 6.45
CA SER A 70 -8.34 -3.47 7.53
C SER A 70 -7.90 -4.93 7.35
N TYR A 71 -8.03 -5.46 6.13
CA TYR A 71 -7.53 -6.79 5.79
C TYR A 71 -6.01 -6.91 5.99
N CYS A 72 -5.23 -5.96 5.46
CA CYS A 72 -3.77 -5.94 5.64
C CYS A 72 -3.38 -5.91 7.12
N HIS A 73 -4.03 -5.05 7.91
CA HIS A 73 -3.79 -4.91 9.35
C HIS A 73 -4.11 -6.18 10.12
N SER A 74 -5.21 -6.86 9.80
CA SER A 74 -5.54 -8.16 10.41
C SER A 74 -4.46 -9.21 10.15
N SER A 75 -3.73 -9.06 9.03
CA SER A 75 -2.58 -9.90 8.65
C SER A 75 -1.23 -9.38 9.18
N ASN A 76 -1.24 -8.36 10.04
CA ASN A 76 -0.06 -7.65 10.54
C ASN A 76 0.81 -7.03 9.44
N VAL A 77 0.22 -6.66 8.30
CA VAL A 77 0.90 -6.00 7.18
C VAL A 77 0.49 -4.54 7.12
N TYR A 78 1.48 -3.64 7.04
CA TYR A 78 1.25 -2.21 6.95
C TYR A 78 1.85 -1.67 5.65
N HIS A 79 1.04 -0.98 4.83
CA HIS A 79 1.44 -0.56 3.48
C HIS A 79 2.59 0.46 3.44
N ARG A 80 2.50 1.49 4.31
CA ARG A 80 3.51 2.56 4.53
C ARG A 80 3.86 3.47 3.35
N ASP A 81 3.37 3.21 2.15
CA ASP A 81 3.47 4.13 1.01
C ASP A 81 2.13 4.27 0.29
N LEU A 82 1.07 4.50 1.05
CA LEU A 82 -0.25 4.73 0.48
C LEU A 82 -0.29 6.13 -0.13
N LYS A 83 -0.48 6.20 -1.45
CA LYS A 83 -0.55 7.44 -2.22
C LYS A 83 -1.36 7.21 -3.50
N PRO A 84 -1.90 8.27 -4.14
CA PRO A 84 -2.71 8.14 -5.35
C PRO A 84 -2.06 7.34 -6.48
N LYS A 85 -0.72 7.40 -6.63
CA LYS A 85 0.03 6.62 -7.62
C LYS A 85 0.00 5.10 -7.39
N ASN A 86 -0.18 4.67 -6.13
CA ASN A 86 -0.22 3.25 -5.76
C ASN A 86 -1.67 2.72 -5.70
N LEU A 87 -2.64 3.56 -6.06
CA LEU A 87 -4.05 3.25 -6.18
C LEU A 87 -4.41 3.15 -7.66
N LEU A 88 -4.87 1.99 -8.08
CA LEU A 88 -5.24 1.72 -9.47
C LEU A 88 -6.75 1.51 -9.60
N LEU A 89 -7.29 1.66 -10.79
CA LEU A 89 -8.67 1.34 -11.13
C LEU A 89 -8.71 0.18 -12.13
N ASP A 90 -9.53 -0.84 -11.86
CA ASP A 90 -9.74 -1.93 -12.82
C ASP A 90 -10.74 -1.56 -13.93
N GLU A 91 -11.02 -2.51 -14.81
CA GLU A 91 -11.97 -2.37 -15.92
C GLU A 91 -13.40 -2.01 -15.50
N ASN A 92 -13.77 -2.25 -14.24
CA ASN A 92 -15.09 -1.92 -13.68
C ASN A 92 -15.07 -0.59 -12.91
N GLY A 93 -13.92 0.10 -12.89
CA GLY A 93 -13.71 1.29 -12.07
C GLY A 93 -13.60 0.97 -10.58
N ASP A 94 -13.21 -0.26 -10.20
CA ASP A 94 -12.99 -0.60 -8.81
C ASP A 94 -11.53 -0.38 -8.39
N LEU A 95 -11.36 0.25 -7.22
CA LEU A 95 -10.06 0.49 -6.62
C LEU A 95 -9.27 -0.82 -6.39
N LYS A 96 -7.99 -0.81 -6.77
CA LYS A 96 -6.98 -1.82 -6.44
C LYS A 96 -5.75 -1.15 -5.81
N VAL A 97 -5.34 -1.59 -4.64
CA VAL A 97 -4.11 -1.17 -3.97
C VAL A 97 -2.94 -1.99 -4.51
N SER A 98 -1.84 -1.29 -4.83
CA SER A 98 -0.62 -1.84 -5.42
C SER A 98 0.65 -1.34 -4.71
N ASP A 99 1.80 -1.87 -5.09
CA ASP A 99 3.14 -1.48 -4.62
C ASP A 99 3.40 -1.67 -3.11
N PHE A 100 3.62 -2.94 -2.73
CA PHE A 100 3.86 -3.37 -1.35
C PHE A 100 5.35 -3.31 -0.94
N LYS A 101 6.21 -2.64 -1.71
CA LYS A 101 7.67 -2.60 -1.49
C LYS A 101 8.11 -2.10 -0.12
N LEU A 102 7.33 -1.19 0.47
CA LEU A 102 7.63 -0.59 1.76
C LEU A 102 6.86 -1.24 2.91
N CYS A 103 6.21 -2.37 2.66
CA CYS A 103 5.43 -3.05 3.67
C CYS A 103 6.29 -3.61 4.80
N THR A 104 5.80 -3.47 6.02
CA THR A 104 6.42 -4.07 7.21
C THR A 104 5.45 -5.01 7.92
N VAL A 105 6.02 -5.98 8.64
CA VAL A 105 5.28 -6.88 9.54
C VAL A 105 5.77 -6.60 10.95
N THR A 106 4.91 -6.82 11.94
CA THR A 106 5.14 -6.54 13.35
C THR A 106 6.48 -7.03 13.92
N LYS A 107 7.11 -8.05 13.32
CA LYS A 107 8.45 -8.53 13.72
C LYS A 107 9.60 -7.54 13.49
N GLN A 108 9.41 -6.50 12.67
CA GLN A 108 10.38 -5.41 12.48
C GLN A 108 10.11 -4.20 13.39
N ILE A 109 9.08 -4.29 14.23
CA ILE A 109 8.83 -3.33 15.29
C ILE A 109 9.81 -3.64 16.41
N HIS A 110 10.46 -2.60 16.93
CA HIS A 110 11.34 -2.76 18.07
C HIS A 110 10.56 -3.25 19.30
N PRO A 111 11.24 -3.82 20.31
CA PRO A 111 10.58 -4.30 21.53
C PRO A 111 9.74 -3.23 22.26
N ASP A 112 10.03 -1.95 21.99
CA ASP A 112 9.29 -0.78 22.47
C ASP A 112 7.96 -0.53 21.71
N GLY A 113 7.62 -1.34 20.71
CA GLY A 113 6.43 -1.17 19.88
C GLY A 113 6.58 -0.11 18.78
N LEU A 114 7.80 0.40 18.52
CA LEU A 114 8.03 1.51 17.61
C LEU A 114 8.78 1.10 16.33
N LEU A 115 8.46 1.81 15.24
CA LEU A 115 9.23 1.77 14.00
C LEU A 115 10.22 2.93 13.97
N HIS A 116 11.51 2.63 13.89
CA HIS A 116 12.60 3.62 13.89
C HIS A 116 13.10 3.97 12.47
N LYS A 117 12.66 3.25 11.43
CA LYS A 117 13.10 3.45 10.03
C LYS A 117 12.15 4.38 9.27
N LEU A 118 12.67 5.51 8.79
CA LEU A 118 11.98 6.43 7.88
C LEU A 118 11.76 5.77 6.50
N CYS A 119 10.52 5.71 6.02
CA CYS A 119 10.20 5.33 4.64
C CYS A 119 8.84 5.91 4.21
N GLY A 120 8.57 5.89 2.91
CA GLY A 120 7.36 6.46 2.32
C GLY A 120 7.65 7.74 1.53
N THR A 121 6.65 8.19 0.77
CA THR A 121 6.75 9.43 -0.02
C THR A 121 6.52 10.65 0.88
N PRO A 122 7.46 11.61 1.01
CA PRO A 122 7.44 12.65 2.06
C PRO A 122 6.12 13.42 2.22
N ALA A 123 5.43 13.73 1.12
CA ALA A 123 4.15 14.45 1.13
C ALA A 123 2.97 13.66 1.74
N TYR A 124 3.10 12.34 1.88
CA TYR A 124 2.06 11.43 2.39
C TYR A 124 2.46 10.76 3.71
N VAL A 125 3.61 11.17 4.27
CA VAL A 125 4.13 10.66 5.52
C VAL A 125 3.56 11.53 6.65
N ALA A 126 3.03 10.88 7.69
CA ALA A 126 2.51 11.56 8.87
C ALA A 126 3.59 12.46 9.52
N PRO A 127 3.24 13.67 10.01
CA PRO A 127 4.20 14.68 10.46
C PRO A 127 5.11 14.20 11.60
N GLU A 128 4.63 13.29 12.46
CA GLU A 128 5.41 12.71 13.55
C GLU A 128 6.56 11.83 13.06
N ILE A 129 6.41 11.19 11.90
CA ILE A 129 7.46 10.38 11.27
C ILE A 129 8.54 11.32 10.71
N LEU A 130 8.13 12.44 10.09
CA LEU A 130 9.06 13.47 9.59
C LEU A 130 9.86 14.11 10.73
N ALA A 131 9.25 14.27 11.90
CA ALA A 131 9.90 14.76 13.12
C ALA A 131 10.87 13.74 13.77
N LYS A 132 11.12 12.59 13.14
CA LYS A 132 11.96 11.48 13.64
C LYS A 132 11.55 10.97 15.03
N LYS A 133 10.28 11.13 15.41
CA LYS A 133 9.76 10.49 16.62
C LYS A 133 9.46 9.03 16.29
N ALA A 134 9.98 8.12 17.12
CA ALA A 134 9.64 6.72 17.05
C ALA A 134 8.12 6.57 17.29
N THR A 135 7.42 5.84 16.41
CA THR A 135 5.95 5.84 16.37
C THR A 135 5.36 4.44 16.35
N ALA A 136 4.21 4.30 17.00
CA ALA A 136 3.41 3.10 16.98
C ALA A 136 2.80 2.89 15.59
N VAL A 137 2.81 1.66 15.11
CA VAL A 137 2.41 1.29 13.75
C VAL A 137 0.98 1.69 13.36
N PRO A 138 -0.03 1.68 14.25
CA PRO A 138 -1.38 2.14 13.93
C PRO A 138 -1.45 3.61 13.50
N LYS A 139 -0.48 4.44 13.90
CA LYS A 139 -0.47 5.89 13.63
C LYS A 139 0.07 6.24 12.23
N LEU A 140 0.82 5.33 11.60
CA LEU A 140 1.46 5.56 10.29
C LEU A 140 0.49 5.63 9.10
N MET A 141 -0.80 5.34 9.30
CA MET A 141 -1.80 5.37 8.21
C MET A 141 -2.55 6.70 8.09
N TYR A 142 -2.54 7.52 9.12
CA TYR A 142 -3.27 8.78 9.12
C TYR A 142 -2.27 9.90 8.83
N GLY A 143 -2.33 10.48 7.62
CA GLY A 143 -1.70 11.76 7.35
C GLY A 143 -2.20 12.82 8.35
N PRO A 144 -1.55 13.98 8.45
CA PRO A 144 -2.02 15.03 9.35
C PRO A 144 -3.48 15.33 9.01
N SER A 145 -4.36 15.19 9.99
CA SER A 145 -5.73 15.68 9.92
C SER A 145 -5.66 17.15 9.49
N ALA A 146 -6.22 17.44 8.31
CA ALA A 146 -6.59 18.80 7.96
C ALA A 146 -7.69 19.28 8.92
#